data_AF-A0A1N6J4F2-F1
#
_entry.id   AF-A0A1N6J4F2-F1
#
_cell.length_a   1.000
_cell.length_b   1.000
_cell.length_c   1.000
_cell.angle_alpha   90.00
_cell.angle_beta   90.00
_cell.angle_gamma   90.00
#
_symmetry.space_group_name_H-M   'P 1'
#
loop_
_entity.id
_entity.type
_entity.pdbx_description
1 polymer ?
#
loop_
_entity_poly.entity_id
_entity_poly.type
_entity_poly.pdbx_seq_one_letter_code
_entity_poly.pdbx_strand_id
1 'polypeptide(L)'
;MTRTTLAALALIGSFAGQAFGQVNFIGPGSTPQGDILRGEGVALQGAGFFNYYTAKANSINADTMMRVNEYIYLSIRQDRAEKAARRARRTAQRLASFNQIRNRVENDPNQNDMLKGNALNALFEQLGGPKISPSSYRLNSFELDADMVRRIPFFYGPNQETIAMSRIIPAGKWPIALRGPEFASQRRQYEHALDAVLELQLDRKTTRDSLTALNTAVHNLSERLDEVISPEKETLYLEAKQFLRRLDSSKEMMKRKDIETIIGEIDRYSGTTVHDLIVFMQRYNLRFGVPEIGAERAAYPKLYAAMKLQLDELNESLQVEGRVPRDREP
;
A
#
# COMPACT_ATOMS: atom_id res chain seq x y z
N MET A 1 54.69 -14.90 -45.53
CA MET A 1 54.94 -13.47 -45.25
C MET A 1 54.89 -13.25 -43.75
N THR A 2 56.08 -13.11 -43.12
CA THR A 2 56.53 -11.99 -42.26
C THR A 2 55.89 -11.87 -40.88
N ARG A 3 56.61 -11.76 -39.76
CA ARG A 3 57.99 -12.10 -39.36
C ARG A 3 57.94 -11.96 -37.83
N THR A 4 58.27 -13.03 -37.11
CA THR A 4 58.48 -13.09 -35.66
C THR A 4 59.66 -12.22 -35.24
N THR A 5 59.44 -11.26 -34.33
CA THR A 5 60.51 -10.50 -33.67
C THR A 5 60.91 -11.19 -32.37
N LEU A 6 61.94 -12.03 -32.46
CA LEU A 6 62.78 -12.49 -31.35
C LEU A 6 63.62 -11.31 -30.85
N ALA A 7 63.34 -10.82 -29.64
CA ALA A 7 64.24 -9.92 -28.93
C ALA A 7 65.25 -10.77 -28.14
N ALA A 8 66.48 -10.80 -28.64
CA ALA A 8 67.63 -11.41 -27.98
C ALA A 8 68.03 -10.58 -26.76
N LEU A 9 67.75 -11.09 -25.56
CA LEU A 9 68.30 -10.57 -24.32
C LEU A 9 69.71 -11.16 -24.16
N ALA A 10 70.71 -10.32 -24.41
CA ALA A 10 72.12 -10.65 -24.22
C ALA A 10 72.38 -11.00 -22.75
N LEU A 11 72.54 -12.28 -22.50
CA LEU A 11 73.05 -12.86 -21.26
C LEU A 11 74.55 -12.58 -21.20
N ILE A 12 74.93 -11.36 -20.79
CA ILE A 12 76.30 -11.06 -20.36
C ILE A 12 76.44 -11.70 -18.98
N GLY A 13 76.93 -12.95 -19.00
CA GLY A 13 77.43 -13.64 -17.83
C GLY A 13 78.69 -12.96 -17.32
N SER A 14 78.52 -11.89 -16.56
CA SER A 14 79.56 -11.42 -15.65
C SER A 14 79.57 -12.39 -14.47
N PHE A 15 80.46 -13.40 -14.55
CA PHE A 15 81.01 -14.04 -13.36
C PHE A 15 81.77 -12.97 -12.55
N ALA A 16 81.02 -12.10 -11.88
CA ALA A 16 81.50 -11.41 -10.71
C ALA A 16 81.62 -12.50 -9.64
N GLY A 17 82.77 -13.17 -9.61
CA GLY A 17 83.19 -13.90 -8.41
C GLY A 17 82.94 -12.98 -7.23
N GLN A 18 82.36 -13.52 -6.16
CA GLN A 18 82.13 -12.77 -4.94
C GLN A 18 83.47 -12.20 -4.49
N ALA A 19 83.75 -10.95 -4.86
CA ALA A 19 84.76 -10.15 -4.25
C ALA A 19 84.23 -9.86 -2.85
N PHE A 20 84.45 -10.81 -1.94
CA PHE A 20 84.58 -10.50 -0.53
C PHE A 20 85.81 -9.60 -0.42
N GLY A 21 85.65 -8.33 -0.80
CA GLY A 21 86.54 -7.28 -0.35
C GLY A 21 86.59 -7.42 1.16
N GLN A 22 87.79 -7.44 1.74
CA GLN A 22 88.00 -7.58 3.17
C GLN A 22 87.34 -6.40 3.91
N VAL A 23 86.04 -6.52 4.17
CA VAL A 23 85.21 -5.46 4.74
C VAL A 23 85.63 -5.17 6.19
N ASN A 24 86.32 -6.10 6.85
CA ASN A 24 86.61 -6.07 8.29
C ASN A 24 88.09 -6.27 8.67
N PHE A 25 89.07 -6.14 7.77
CA PHE A 25 90.49 -6.34 8.13
C PHE A 25 91.29 -5.03 8.13
N ILE A 26 91.54 -4.46 9.32
CA ILE A 26 92.51 -3.37 9.51
C ILE A 26 93.86 -4.02 9.84
N GLY A 27 94.67 -4.26 8.81
CA GLY A 27 96.06 -4.70 8.98
C GLY A 27 97.03 -3.51 8.96
N PRO A 28 98.21 -3.61 9.60
CA PRO A 28 99.24 -2.59 9.48
C PRO A 28 99.68 -2.46 8.01
N GLY A 29 99.37 -1.32 7.38
CA GLY A 29 99.66 -1.04 5.97
C GLY A 29 98.50 -0.50 5.12
N SER A 30 97.32 -0.19 5.70
CA SER A 30 96.25 0.48 4.95
C SER A 30 96.60 1.92 4.61
N THR A 31 96.30 2.35 3.38
CA THR A 31 96.37 3.76 3.00
C THR A 31 95.07 4.46 3.40
N PRO A 32 95.11 5.75 3.77
CA PRO A 32 93.90 6.53 4.08
C PRO A 32 92.82 6.43 2.99
N GLN A 33 93.25 6.40 1.72
CA GLN A 33 92.35 6.27 0.57
C GLN A 33 91.69 4.89 0.48
N GLY A 34 92.39 3.81 0.85
CA GLY A 34 91.83 2.46 0.89
C GLY A 34 90.81 2.26 2.01
N ASP A 35 91.01 2.93 3.15
CA ASP A 35 90.05 2.93 4.26
C ASP A 35 88.78 3.72 3.93
N ILE A 36 88.91 4.85 3.22
CA ILE A 36 87.77 5.61 2.69
C ILE A 36 86.96 4.78 1.70
N LEU A 37 87.59 4.15 0.71
CA LEU A 37 86.90 3.31 -0.29
C LEU A 37 86.20 2.10 0.33
N ARG A 38 86.74 1.53 1.42
CA ARG A 38 86.06 0.45 2.18
C ARG A 38 84.85 0.97 2.94
N GLY A 39 84.96 2.14 3.56
CA GLY A 39 83.81 2.82 4.19
C GLY A 39 82.70 3.11 3.19
N GLU A 40 83.04 3.59 1.99
CA GLU A 40 82.10 3.80 0.89
C GLU A 40 81.47 2.48 0.42
N GLY A 41 82.24 1.40 0.30
CA GLY A 41 81.74 0.07 -0.04
C GLY A 41 80.72 -0.47 0.97
N VAL A 42 81.00 -0.34 2.27
CA VAL A 42 80.06 -0.70 3.35
C VAL A 42 78.80 0.16 3.29
N ALA A 43 78.95 1.46 3.07
CA ALA A 43 77.82 2.39 2.95
C ALA A 43 76.92 2.05 1.74
N LEU A 44 77.51 1.76 0.58
CA LEU A 44 76.78 1.35 -0.62
C LEU A 44 76.11 -0.02 -0.46
N GLN A 45 76.77 -0.97 0.20
CA GLN A 45 76.16 -2.26 0.55
C GLN A 45 74.96 -2.07 1.50
N GLY A 46 75.11 -1.21 2.51
CA GLY A 46 74.05 -0.82 3.42
C GLY A 46 72.87 -0.16 2.70
N ALA A 47 73.14 0.76 1.76
CA ALA A 47 72.12 1.38 0.92
C ALA A 47 71.40 0.36 0.02
N GLY A 48 72.15 -0.60 -0.55
CA GLY A 48 71.59 -1.71 -1.32
C GLY A 48 70.66 -2.58 -0.50
N PHE A 49 71.07 -2.99 0.71
CA PHE A 49 70.21 -3.72 1.63
C PHE A 49 68.99 -2.91 2.06
N PHE A 50 69.16 -1.62 2.38
CA PHE A 50 68.06 -0.75 2.74
C PHE A 50 67.01 -0.67 1.63
N ASN A 51 67.41 -0.47 0.38
CA ASN A 51 66.51 -0.44 -0.77
C ASN A 51 65.82 -1.79 -0.98
N TYR A 52 66.55 -2.91 -0.86
CA TYR A 52 65.98 -4.25 -0.97
C TYR A 52 64.93 -4.53 0.12
N TYR A 53 65.24 -4.24 1.39
CA TYR A 53 64.31 -4.44 2.50
C TYR A 53 63.12 -3.52 2.42
N THR A 54 63.29 -2.27 1.96
CA THR A 54 62.19 -1.35 1.72
C THR A 54 61.26 -1.87 0.63
N ALA A 55 61.81 -2.32 -0.51
CA ALA A 55 61.03 -2.90 -1.59
C ALA A 55 60.28 -4.17 -1.15
N LYS A 56 60.93 -5.03 -0.35
CA LYS A 56 60.31 -6.22 0.23
C LYS A 56 59.21 -5.88 1.24
N ALA A 57 59.39 -4.85 2.06
CA ALA A 57 58.35 -4.36 2.97
C ALA A 57 57.15 -3.81 2.19
N ASN A 58 57.39 -3.04 1.14
CA ASN A 58 56.34 -2.52 0.27
C ASN A 58 55.57 -3.63 -0.45
N SER A 59 56.22 -4.69 -0.91
CA SER A 59 55.53 -5.81 -1.54
C SER A 59 54.67 -6.60 -0.54
N ILE A 60 55.16 -6.81 0.69
CA ILE A 60 54.37 -7.42 1.77
C ILE A 60 53.17 -6.56 2.12
N ASN A 61 53.34 -5.24 2.21
CA ASN A 61 52.24 -4.30 2.48
C ASN A 61 51.21 -4.31 1.35
N ALA A 62 51.65 -4.29 0.09
CA ALA A 62 50.75 -4.36 -1.07
C ALA A 62 49.97 -5.67 -1.12
N ASP A 63 50.63 -6.81 -0.90
CA ASP A 63 49.99 -8.13 -0.83
C ASP A 63 48.98 -8.21 0.32
N THR A 64 49.32 -7.67 1.49
CA THR A 64 48.40 -7.58 2.64
C THR A 64 47.16 -6.78 2.27
N MET A 65 47.32 -5.61 1.62
CA MET A 65 46.19 -4.79 1.21
C MET A 65 45.33 -5.46 0.13
N MET A 66 45.94 -6.19 -0.81
CA MET A 66 45.20 -6.98 -1.80
C MET A 66 44.32 -8.04 -1.12
N ARG A 67 44.88 -8.80 -0.17
CA ARG A 67 44.13 -9.84 0.57
C ARG A 67 42.99 -9.25 1.40
N VAL A 68 43.22 -8.12 2.05
CA VAL A 68 42.18 -7.42 2.82
C VAL A 68 41.06 -6.93 1.91
N ASN A 69 41.39 -6.33 0.77
CA ASN A 69 40.40 -5.88 -0.20
C ASN A 69 39.58 -7.05 -0.77
N GLU A 70 40.23 -8.16 -1.11
CA GLU A 70 39.55 -9.38 -1.57
C GLU A 70 38.60 -9.93 -0.49
N TYR A 71 39.07 -10.02 0.76
CA TYR A 71 38.24 -10.46 1.88
C TYR A 71 37.00 -9.57 2.08
N ILE A 72 37.18 -8.25 2.06
CA ILE A 72 36.07 -7.29 2.18
C ILE A 72 35.07 -7.49 1.03
N TYR A 73 35.55 -7.61 -0.20
CA TYR A 73 34.69 -7.82 -1.37
C TYR A 73 33.89 -9.12 -1.25
N LEU A 74 34.53 -10.23 -0.89
CA LEU A 74 33.88 -11.53 -0.72
C LEU A 74 32.84 -11.49 0.40
N SER A 75 33.15 -10.84 1.53
CA SER A 75 32.23 -10.66 2.65
C SER A 75 30.99 -9.85 2.25
N ILE A 76 31.16 -8.72 1.56
CA ILE A 76 30.05 -7.91 1.05
C ILE A 76 29.21 -8.71 0.05
N ARG A 77 29.85 -9.47 -0.85
CA ARG A 77 29.15 -10.29 -1.84
C ARG A 77 28.30 -11.36 -1.16
N GLN A 78 28.84 -12.03 -0.14
CA GLN A 78 28.10 -13.03 0.64
C GLN A 78 26.92 -12.40 1.40
N ASP A 79 27.13 -11.30 2.13
CA ASP A 79 26.05 -10.61 2.85
C ASP A 79 24.92 -10.15 1.91
N ARG A 80 25.28 -9.62 0.73
CA ARG A 80 24.30 -9.24 -0.30
C ARG A 80 23.52 -10.44 -0.82
N ALA A 81 24.19 -11.56 -1.08
CA ALA A 81 23.54 -12.79 -1.52
C ALA A 81 22.56 -13.32 -0.46
N GLU A 82 22.96 -13.34 0.81
CA GLU A 82 22.08 -13.75 1.91
C GLU A 82 20.89 -12.81 2.08
N LYS A 83 21.11 -11.49 2.06
CA LYS A 83 20.03 -10.49 2.15
C LYS A 83 19.10 -10.57 0.94
N ALA A 84 19.61 -10.82 -0.26
CA ALA A 84 18.79 -11.05 -1.45
C ALA A 84 17.93 -12.31 -1.29
N ALA A 85 18.50 -13.43 -0.85
CA ALA A 85 17.78 -14.68 -0.61
C ALA A 85 16.69 -14.51 0.47
N ARG A 86 16.98 -13.80 1.57
CA ARG A 86 15.99 -13.50 2.63
C ARG A 86 14.85 -12.64 2.11
N ARG A 87 15.16 -11.60 1.30
CA ARG A 87 14.13 -10.76 0.66
C ARG A 87 13.27 -11.57 -0.30
N ALA A 88 13.89 -12.39 -1.16
CA ALA A 88 13.18 -13.27 -2.09
C ALA A 88 12.22 -14.22 -1.35
N ARG A 89 12.67 -14.87 -0.27
CA ARG A 89 11.81 -15.73 0.57
C ARG A 89 10.62 -14.97 1.16
N ARG A 90 10.84 -13.77 1.71
CA ARG A 90 9.77 -12.94 2.28
C ARG A 90 8.78 -12.50 1.20
N THR A 91 9.26 -12.11 0.02
CA THR A 91 8.39 -11.74 -1.11
C THR A 91 7.58 -12.93 -1.58
N ALA A 92 8.19 -14.11 -1.73
CA ALA A 92 7.50 -15.34 -2.12
C ALA A 92 6.42 -15.74 -1.10
N GLN A 93 6.72 -15.67 0.20
CA GLN A 93 5.75 -15.91 1.27
C GLN A 93 4.59 -14.92 1.23
N ARG A 94 4.89 -13.62 1.08
CA ARG A 94 3.85 -12.58 0.96
C ARG A 94 2.96 -12.80 -0.25
N LEU A 95 3.55 -13.15 -1.40
CA LEU A 95 2.80 -13.45 -2.61
C LEU A 95 1.92 -14.70 -2.45
N ALA A 96 2.44 -15.76 -1.83
CA ALA A 96 1.68 -16.95 -1.54
C ALA A 96 0.49 -16.66 -0.61
N SER A 97 0.71 -15.93 0.50
CA SER A 97 -0.35 -15.53 1.41
C SER A 97 -1.37 -14.60 0.75
N PHE A 98 -0.91 -13.65 -0.07
CA PHE A 98 -1.78 -12.77 -0.84
C PHE A 98 -2.68 -13.56 -1.79
N ASN A 99 -2.11 -14.50 -2.56
CA ASN A 99 -2.88 -15.34 -3.47
C ASN A 99 -3.88 -16.24 -2.73
N GLN A 100 -3.50 -16.78 -1.57
CA GLN A 100 -4.42 -17.56 -0.73
C GLN A 100 -5.60 -16.72 -0.23
N ILE A 101 -5.33 -15.51 0.28
CA ILE A 101 -6.38 -14.59 0.73
C ILE A 101 -7.28 -14.19 -0.44
N ARG A 102 -6.69 -13.86 -1.58
CA ARG A 102 -7.43 -13.49 -2.78
C ARG A 102 -8.35 -14.63 -3.24
N ASN A 103 -7.82 -15.84 -3.37
CA ASN A 103 -8.61 -17.01 -3.75
C ASN A 103 -9.74 -17.29 -2.76
N ARG A 104 -9.51 -17.09 -1.46
CA ARG A 104 -10.54 -17.22 -0.42
C ARG A 104 -11.65 -16.20 -0.62
N VAL A 105 -11.30 -14.92 -0.75
CA VAL A 105 -12.29 -13.84 -0.93
C VAL A 105 -13.10 -14.02 -2.22
N GLU A 106 -12.47 -14.48 -3.30
CA GLU A 106 -13.11 -14.68 -4.60
C GLU A 106 -14.02 -15.93 -4.64
N ASN A 107 -13.57 -17.07 -4.09
CA ASN A 107 -14.25 -18.36 -4.31
C ASN A 107 -15.05 -18.85 -3.09
N ASP A 108 -14.58 -18.60 -1.87
CA ASP A 108 -15.19 -19.09 -0.63
C ASP A 108 -15.02 -18.07 0.52
N PRO A 109 -15.72 -16.93 0.45
CA PRO A 109 -15.52 -15.86 1.42
C PRO A 109 -16.13 -16.20 2.78
N ASN A 110 -15.34 -15.98 3.81
CA ASN A 110 -15.77 -16.13 5.20
C ASN A 110 -16.78 -15.03 5.58
N GLN A 111 -17.53 -15.23 6.66
CA GLN A 111 -18.42 -14.21 7.21
C GLN A 111 -17.72 -12.87 7.46
N ASN A 112 -16.47 -12.89 7.91
CA ASN A 112 -15.67 -11.68 8.11
C ASN A 112 -15.32 -10.97 6.80
N ASP A 113 -15.06 -11.71 5.71
CA ASP A 113 -14.74 -11.13 4.40
C ASP A 113 -15.98 -10.52 3.75
N MET A 114 -17.14 -11.15 3.95
CA MET A 114 -18.43 -10.56 3.60
C MET A 114 -18.66 -9.28 4.40
N LEU A 115 -18.63 -9.34 5.73
CA LEU A 115 -18.91 -8.20 6.60
C LEU A 115 -17.91 -7.05 6.42
N LYS A 116 -16.67 -7.28 6.02
CA LYS A 116 -15.71 -6.19 5.73
C LYS A 116 -15.91 -5.57 4.34
N GLY A 117 -16.80 -6.12 3.52
CA GLY A 117 -17.01 -5.70 2.14
C GLY A 117 -15.98 -6.24 1.15
N ASN A 118 -14.99 -7.04 1.58
CA ASN A 118 -13.97 -7.61 0.70
C ASN A 118 -14.58 -8.52 -0.36
N ALA A 119 -15.50 -9.40 0.04
CA ALA A 119 -16.15 -10.33 -0.87
C ALA A 119 -17.05 -9.60 -1.89
N LEU A 120 -17.77 -8.57 -1.44
CA LEU A 120 -18.60 -7.73 -2.30
C LEU A 120 -17.74 -6.94 -3.29
N ASN A 121 -16.60 -6.41 -2.84
CA ASN A 121 -15.66 -5.70 -3.72
C ASN A 121 -15.01 -6.63 -4.76
N ALA A 122 -14.73 -7.89 -4.40
CA ALA A 122 -14.26 -8.89 -5.36
C ALA A 122 -15.32 -9.20 -6.42
N LEU A 123 -16.58 -9.38 -6.02
CA LEU A 123 -17.68 -9.56 -6.98
C LEU A 123 -17.90 -8.31 -7.85
N PHE A 124 -17.79 -7.12 -7.27
CA PHE A 124 -17.86 -5.86 -8.02
C PHE A 124 -16.76 -5.76 -9.08
N GLU A 125 -15.52 -6.13 -8.75
CA GLU A 125 -14.41 -6.15 -9.71
C GLU A 125 -14.61 -7.20 -10.81
N GLN A 126 -15.20 -8.37 -10.49
CA GLN A 126 -15.51 -9.40 -11.47
C GLN A 126 -16.64 -8.99 -12.42
N LEU A 127 -17.75 -8.46 -11.88
CA LEU A 127 -18.89 -7.98 -12.66
C LEU A 127 -18.51 -6.76 -13.49
N GLY A 128 -17.80 -5.80 -12.91
CA GLY A 128 -17.34 -4.60 -13.59
C GLY A 128 -16.17 -4.82 -14.56
N GLY A 129 -15.64 -6.04 -14.66
CA GLY A 129 -14.47 -6.36 -15.47
C GLY A 129 -14.75 -6.43 -16.97
N PRO A 130 -13.71 -6.32 -17.82
CA PRO A 130 -13.86 -6.30 -19.28
C PRO A 130 -14.36 -7.62 -19.89
N LYS A 131 -14.42 -8.69 -19.08
CA LYS A 131 -14.91 -10.01 -19.51
C LYS A 131 -16.42 -10.02 -19.75
N ILE A 132 -17.16 -9.15 -19.05
CA ILE A 132 -18.61 -9.08 -19.15
C ILE A 132 -18.95 -7.80 -19.91
N SER A 133 -19.52 -7.96 -21.10
CA SER A 133 -19.98 -6.83 -21.91
C SER A 133 -21.19 -6.16 -21.24
N PRO A 134 -21.33 -4.82 -21.31
CA PRO A 134 -22.54 -4.11 -20.88
C PRO A 134 -23.83 -4.68 -21.50
N SER A 135 -23.74 -5.26 -22.71
CA SER A 135 -24.89 -5.87 -23.38
C SER A 135 -25.41 -7.13 -22.70
N SER A 136 -24.55 -7.90 -22.03
CA SER A 136 -24.91 -9.16 -21.37
C SER A 136 -25.83 -8.95 -20.17
N TYR A 137 -25.73 -7.79 -19.52
CA TYR A 137 -26.61 -7.41 -18.41
C TYR A 137 -28.08 -7.17 -18.81
N ARG A 138 -28.35 -6.92 -20.11
CA ARG A 138 -29.73 -6.72 -20.58
C ARG A 138 -30.54 -8.01 -20.62
N LEU A 139 -29.88 -9.15 -20.68
CA LEU A 139 -30.53 -10.46 -20.77
C LEU A 139 -30.86 -11.02 -19.39
N ASN A 140 -29.99 -10.77 -18.41
CA ASN A 140 -30.12 -11.26 -17.04
C ASN A 140 -29.95 -10.07 -16.09
N SER A 141 -31.03 -9.50 -15.59
CA SER A 141 -31.00 -8.39 -14.63
C SER A 141 -31.62 -8.81 -13.30
N PHE A 142 -30.82 -8.88 -12.24
CA PHE A 142 -31.32 -9.11 -10.90
C PHE A 142 -31.80 -7.81 -10.26
N GLU A 143 -33.04 -7.83 -9.80
CA GLU A 143 -33.63 -6.71 -9.07
C GLU A 143 -33.07 -6.60 -7.65
N LEU A 144 -32.77 -5.37 -7.25
CA LEU A 144 -32.37 -4.96 -5.93
C LEU A 144 -33.41 -4.01 -5.35
N ASP A 145 -33.70 -4.20 -4.07
CA ASP A 145 -34.49 -3.25 -3.30
C ASP A 145 -33.75 -1.91 -3.20
N ALA A 146 -34.35 -0.83 -3.69
CA ALA A 146 -33.78 0.52 -3.64
C ALA A 146 -33.49 0.96 -2.19
N ASP A 147 -34.34 0.55 -1.24
CA ASP A 147 -34.12 0.83 0.18
C ASP A 147 -32.89 0.10 0.74
N MET A 148 -32.53 -1.05 0.16
CA MET A 148 -31.31 -1.77 0.52
C MET A 148 -30.09 -0.98 0.07
N VAL A 149 -30.08 -0.41 -1.14
CA VAL A 149 -28.95 0.36 -1.68
C VAL A 149 -28.65 1.59 -0.84
N ARG A 150 -29.69 2.30 -0.39
CA ARG A 150 -29.55 3.46 0.52
C ARG A 150 -28.92 3.13 1.88
N ARG A 151 -28.96 1.85 2.28
CA ARG A 151 -28.35 1.36 3.54
C ARG A 151 -26.91 0.86 3.35
N ILE A 152 -26.40 0.85 2.13
CA ILE A 152 -25.04 0.40 1.85
C ILE A 152 -24.06 1.53 2.24
N PRO A 153 -23.03 1.25 3.05
CA PRO A 153 -21.91 2.14 3.21
C PRO A 153 -20.99 2.03 1.98
N PHE A 154 -20.77 3.15 1.32
CA PHE A 154 -19.87 3.29 0.18
C PHE A 154 -18.53 3.90 0.62
N PHE A 155 -17.45 3.19 0.43
CA PHE A 155 -16.10 3.70 0.61
C PHE A 155 -15.66 4.49 -0.62
N TYR A 156 -15.31 5.76 -0.41
CA TYR A 156 -14.81 6.66 -1.44
C TYR A 156 -13.30 6.79 -1.31
N GLY A 157 -12.59 6.16 -2.25
CA GLY A 157 -11.12 6.00 -2.23
C GLY A 157 -10.32 7.31 -2.17
N PRO A 158 -10.65 8.36 -2.95
CA PRO A 158 -9.87 9.59 -2.99
C PRO A 158 -9.74 10.28 -1.62
N ASN A 159 -10.80 10.25 -0.80
CA ASN A 159 -10.81 10.87 0.53
C ASN A 159 -10.65 9.86 1.68
N GLN A 160 -10.57 8.56 1.38
CA GLN A 160 -10.53 7.47 2.37
C GLN A 160 -11.70 7.49 3.37
N GLU A 161 -12.88 7.88 2.91
CA GLU A 161 -14.07 8.08 3.76
C GLU A 161 -15.20 7.13 3.37
N THR A 162 -16.03 6.76 4.35
CA THR A 162 -17.20 5.90 4.12
C THR A 162 -18.48 6.72 4.18
N ILE A 163 -19.13 6.87 3.04
CA ILE A 163 -20.39 7.59 2.84
C ILE A 163 -21.54 6.60 3.01
N ALA A 164 -22.46 6.85 3.94
CA ALA A 164 -23.65 6.01 4.10
C ALA A 164 -24.85 6.87 4.48
N MET A 165 -25.94 6.76 3.71
CA MET A 165 -27.14 7.56 3.96
C MET A 165 -27.78 7.20 5.32
N SER A 166 -27.68 5.93 5.71
CA SER A 166 -28.09 5.42 7.03
C SER A 166 -27.36 6.04 8.23
N ARG A 167 -26.21 6.67 8.01
CA ARG A 167 -25.42 7.35 9.05
C ARG A 167 -25.77 8.83 9.16
N ILE A 168 -26.29 9.41 8.09
CA ILE A 168 -26.71 10.81 8.00
C ILE A 168 -28.19 10.94 8.40
N ILE A 169 -29.07 10.08 7.87
CA ILE A 169 -30.51 10.09 8.17
C ILE A 169 -30.78 9.16 9.35
N PRO A 170 -31.12 9.67 10.54
CA PRO A 170 -31.69 8.87 11.60
C PRO A 170 -33.13 8.53 11.20
N ALA A 171 -33.33 7.43 10.45
CA ALA A 171 -34.64 6.95 10.00
C ALA A 171 -35.54 6.50 11.18
N GLY A 172 -35.91 7.41 12.07
CA GLY A 172 -36.62 7.15 13.33
C GLY A 172 -35.80 6.40 14.39
N LYS A 173 -34.53 6.08 14.13
CA LYS A 173 -33.68 5.24 15.00
C LYS A 173 -32.76 6.05 15.91
N TRP A 174 -33.32 7.02 16.61
CA TRP A 174 -32.59 7.74 17.66
C TRP A 174 -32.17 6.76 18.78
N PRO A 175 -30.97 6.90 19.39
CA PRO A 175 -30.59 6.17 20.61
C PRO A 175 -31.61 6.39 21.73
N ILE A 176 -31.77 5.44 22.63
CA ILE A 176 -32.77 5.49 23.71
C ILE A 176 -32.65 6.81 24.51
N ALA A 177 -31.43 7.21 24.83
CA ALA A 177 -31.12 8.45 25.53
C ALA A 177 -31.62 9.72 24.81
N LEU A 178 -31.74 9.72 23.48
CA LEU A 178 -32.18 10.88 22.69
C LEU A 178 -33.66 10.84 22.30
N ARG A 179 -34.39 9.77 22.66
CA ARG A 179 -35.82 9.63 22.33
C ARG A 179 -36.73 10.43 23.25
N GLY A 180 -36.24 10.84 24.42
CA GLY A 180 -37.02 11.54 25.43
C GLY A 180 -37.64 12.85 24.91
N PRO A 181 -38.76 13.30 25.52
CA PRO A 181 -39.41 14.56 25.17
C PRO A 181 -38.48 15.77 25.32
N GLU A 182 -37.52 15.72 26.23
CA GLU A 182 -36.49 16.74 26.46
C GLU A 182 -35.60 17.06 25.24
N PHE A 183 -35.53 16.14 24.27
CA PHE A 183 -34.75 16.27 23.03
C PHE A 183 -35.63 16.53 21.80
N ALA A 184 -36.96 16.55 21.94
CA ALA A 184 -37.88 16.60 20.81
C ALA A 184 -37.69 17.87 19.94
N SER A 185 -37.41 19.01 20.58
CA SER A 185 -37.13 20.27 19.86
C SER A 185 -35.85 20.17 19.04
N GLN A 186 -34.77 19.71 19.65
CA GLN A 186 -33.45 19.58 19.01
C GLN A 186 -33.45 18.53 17.90
N ARG A 187 -34.17 17.41 18.08
CA ARG A 187 -34.35 16.41 17.02
C ARG A 187 -35.06 16.99 15.79
N ARG A 188 -36.15 17.73 15.98
CA ARG A 188 -36.86 18.38 14.86
C ARG A 188 -36.00 19.43 14.17
N GLN A 189 -35.22 20.21 14.93
CA GLN A 189 -34.29 21.19 14.35
C GLN A 189 -33.23 20.50 13.49
N TYR A 190 -32.68 19.38 13.97
CA TYR A 190 -31.73 18.58 13.21
C TYR A 190 -32.34 18.00 11.93
N GLU A 191 -33.51 17.34 12.04
CA GLU A 191 -34.22 16.75 10.91
C GLU A 191 -34.54 17.83 9.85
N HIS A 192 -35.08 18.97 10.26
CA HIS A 192 -35.36 20.09 9.35
C HIS A 192 -34.09 20.69 8.70
N ALA A 193 -33.01 20.87 9.47
CA ALA A 193 -31.75 21.37 8.92
C ALA A 193 -31.12 20.37 7.94
N LEU A 194 -31.25 19.08 8.22
CA LEU A 194 -30.76 18.01 7.35
C LEU A 194 -31.55 17.98 6.04
N ASP A 195 -32.89 18.01 6.09
CA ASP A 195 -33.74 18.01 4.91
C ASP A 195 -33.42 19.21 4.01
N ALA A 196 -33.27 20.41 4.59
CA ALA A 196 -32.89 21.60 3.84
C ALA A 196 -31.51 21.47 3.17
N VAL A 197 -30.53 20.85 3.84
CA VAL A 197 -29.22 20.59 3.23
C VAL A 197 -29.34 19.57 2.12
N LEU A 198 -30.03 18.46 2.32
CA LEU A 198 -30.20 17.42 1.30
C LEU A 198 -30.91 17.98 0.06
N GLU A 199 -31.99 18.75 0.22
CA GLU A 199 -32.66 19.44 -0.89
C GLU A 199 -31.72 20.39 -1.66
N LEU A 200 -30.86 21.13 -0.97
CA LEU A 200 -29.88 22.00 -1.63
C LEU A 200 -28.75 21.22 -2.30
N GLN A 201 -28.35 20.06 -1.76
CA GLN A 201 -27.35 19.17 -2.37
C GLN A 201 -27.87 18.57 -3.68
N LEU A 202 -29.16 18.22 -3.73
CA LEU A 202 -29.82 17.76 -4.95
C LEU A 202 -29.71 18.77 -6.11
N ASP A 203 -29.71 20.05 -5.77
CA ASP A 203 -29.61 21.17 -6.69
C ASP A 203 -28.17 21.67 -6.90
N ARG A 204 -27.18 21.11 -6.18
CA ARG A 204 -25.79 21.59 -6.10
C ARG A 204 -25.69 23.07 -5.67
N LYS A 205 -26.61 23.49 -4.80
CA LYS A 205 -26.74 24.85 -4.28
C LYS A 205 -26.50 24.90 -2.77
N THR A 206 -25.79 23.92 -2.21
CA THR A 206 -25.49 23.89 -0.78
C THR A 206 -24.81 25.19 -0.36
N THR A 207 -25.49 25.96 0.50
CA THR A 207 -24.98 27.23 0.99
C THR A 207 -24.21 27.03 2.28
N ARG A 208 -23.26 27.93 2.55
CA ARG A 208 -22.56 27.98 3.84
C ARG A 208 -23.55 28.08 5.00
N ASP A 209 -24.65 28.80 4.81
CA ASP A 209 -25.67 29.00 5.82
C ASP A 209 -26.43 27.71 6.15
N SER A 210 -26.76 26.91 5.14
CA SER A 210 -27.42 25.60 5.34
C SER A 210 -26.54 24.62 6.13
N LEU A 211 -25.25 24.55 5.81
CA LEU A 211 -24.28 23.74 6.55
C LEU A 211 -24.04 24.28 7.98
N THR A 212 -24.12 25.60 8.15
CA THR A 212 -24.00 26.24 9.48
C THR A 212 -25.23 25.92 10.33
N ALA A 213 -26.43 25.93 9.77
CA ALA A 213 -27.66 25.55 10.47
C ALA A 213 -27.62 24.09 10.92
N LEU A 214 -27.18 23.17 10.05
CA LEU A 214 -26.98 21.76 10.40
C LEU A 214 -25.94 21.58 11.52
N ASN A 215 -24.84 22.33 11.45
CA ASN A 215 -23.80 22.32 12.48
C ASN A 215 -24.34 22.76 13.85
N THR A 216 -25.10 23.86 13.87
CA THR A 216 -25.75 24.36 15.09
C THR A 216 -26.73 23.34 15.66
N ALA A 217 -27.51 22.64 14.81
CA ALA A 217 -28.45 21.63 15.29
C ALA A 217 -27.76 20.42 15.95
N VAL A 218 -26.66 19.93 15.38
CA VAL A 218 -25.85 18.85 16.00
C VAL A 218 -25.21 19.32 17.31
N HIS A 219 -24.72 20.56 17.35
CA HIS A 219 -24.13 21.14 18.56
C HIS A 219 -25.15 21.27 19.69
N ASN A 220 -26.32 21.82 19.40
CA ASN A 220 -27.43 21.94 20.35
C ASN A 220 -27.88 20.58 20.90
N LEU A 221 -27.87 19.53 20.08
CA LEU A 221 -28.14 18.16 20.54
C LEU A 221 -27.07 17.66 21.53
N SER A 222 -25.80 17.95 21.26
CA SER A 222 -24.68 17.56 22.13
C SER A 222 -24.70 18.31 23.45
N GLU A 223 -24.89 19.61 23.44
CA GLU A 223 -25.00 20.42 24.65
C GLU A 223 -26.18 19.93 25.51
N ARG A 224 -27.34 19.70 24.88
CA ARG A 224 -28.51 19.19 25.59
C ARG A 224 -28.29 17.81 26.20
N LEU A 225 -27.51 16.95 25.54
CA LEU A 225 -27.17 15.63 26.06
C LEU A 225 -26.34 15.76 27.34
N ASP A 226 -25.34 16.65 27.32
CA ASP A 226 -24.45 16.91 28.45
C ASP A 226 -25.18 17.59 29.64
N GLU A 227 -26.23 18.37 29.36
CA GLU A 227 -27.09 18.98 30.39
C GLU A 227 -28.04 17.98 31.07
N VAL A 228 -28.69 17.11 30.29
CA VAL A 228 -29.80 16.26 30.79
C VAL A 228 -29.30 14.92 31.33
N ILE A 229 -28.24 14.37 30.74
CA ILE A 229 -27.73 13.04 31.08
C ILE A 229 -26.32 13.18 31.64
N SER A 230 -26.20 13.05 32.97
CA SER A 230 -24.89 13.01 33.61
C SER A 230 -24.01 11.88 33.06
N PRO A 231 -22.69 12.11 32.87
CA PRO A 231 -21.74 11.10 32.41
C PRO A 231 -21.69 9.82 33.26
N GLU A 232 -22.18 9.88 34.51
CA GLU A 232 -22.28 8.75 35.44
C GLU A 232 -23.27 7.67 34.97
N LYS A 233 -24.23 7.99 34.09
CA LYS A 233 -25.08 7.00 33.41
C LYS A 233 -24.34 6.42 32.19
N GLU A 234 -23.31 5.64 32.49
CA GLU A 234 -22.20 5.32 31.59
C GLU A 234 -22.64 4.74 30.23
N THR A 235 -23.58 3.80 30.17
CA THR A 235 -23.89 3.10 28.91
C THR A 235 -24.75 3.92 27.93
N LEU A 236 -25.87 4.48 28.39
CA LEU A 236 -26.80 5.25 27.55
C LEU A 236 -26.19 6.57 27.09
N TYR A 237 -25.41 7.22 27.95
CA TYR A 237 -24.68 8.44 27.61
C TYR A 237 -23.61 8.16 26.54
N LEU A 238 -22.81 7.09 26.70
CA LEU A 238 -21.80 6.71 25.71
C LEU A 238 -22.41 6.36 24.36
N GLU A 239 -23.53 5.63 24.31
CA GLU A 239 -24.22 5.31 23.06
C GLU A 239 -24.70 6.58 22.34
N ALA A 240 -25.36 7.50 23.07
CA ALA A 240 -25.80 8.77 22.50
C ALA A 240 -24.62 9.62 22.02
N LYS A 241 -23.54 9.70 22.79
CA LYS A 241 -22.33 10.46 22.43
C LYS A 241 -21.63 9.89 21.20
N GLN A 242 -21.54 8.56 21.09
CA GLN A 242 -21.01 7.90 19.88
C GLN A 242 -21.91 8.16 18.67
N PHE A 243 -23.23 8.15 18.84
CA PHE A 243 -24.16 8.52 17.79
C PHE A 243 -23.97 9.98 17.34
N LEU A 244 -23.89 10.94 18.26
CA LEU A 244 -23.65 12.35 17.93
C LEU A 244 -22.30 12.58 17.26
N ARG A 245 -21.23 11.89 17.69
CA ARG A 245 -19.92 11.93 17.00
C ARG A 245 -19.99 11.44 15.55
N ARG A 246 -20.86 10.47 15.25
CA ARG A 246 -21.08 10.01 13.87
C ARG A 246 -21.84 11.05 13.04
N LEU A 247 -22.84 11.72 13.61
CA LEU A 247 -23.49 12.86 12.95
C LEU A 247 -22.49 13.99 12.69
N ASP A 248 -21.62 14.25 13.66
CA ASP A 248 -20.54 15.24 13.57
C ASP A 248 -19.52 14.91 12.46
N SER A 249 -19.14 13.64 12.34
CA SER A 249 -18.27 13.19 11.24
C SER A 249 -18.96 13.32 9.89
N SER A 250 -20.26 12.97 9.83
CA SER A 250 -21.04 13.01 8.60
C SER A 250 -21.24 14.43 8.08
N LYS A 251 -21.48 15.42 8.96
CA LYS A 251 -21.57 16.83 8.54
C LYS A 251 -20.25 17.34 7.95
N GLU A 252 -19.09 16.92 8.45
CA GLU A 252 -17.79 17.36 7.93
C GLU A 252 -17.54 16.77 6.53
N MET A 253 -18.00 15.55 6.28
CA MET A 253 -17.98 14.94 4.95
C MET A 253 -18.84 15.73 3.96
N MET A 254 -20.04 16.17 4.37
CA MET A 254 -20.97 16.93 3.52
C MET A 254 -20.45 18.31 3.08
N LYS A 255 -19.41 18.85 3.73
CA LYS A 255 -18.77 20.11 3.31
C LYS A 255 -17.95 19.96 2.02
N ARG A 256 -17.62 18.73 1.61
CA ARG A 256 -16.79 18.47 0.44
C ARG A 256 -17.65 18.32 -0.81
N LYS A 257 -17.30 19.06 -1.85
CA LYS A 257 -18.08 19.17 -3.10
C LYS A 257 -18.27 17.83 -3.84
N ASP A 258 -17.27 16.96 -3.79
CA ASP A 258 -17.33 15.62 -4.39
C ASP A 258 -18.30 14.71 -3.64
N ILE A 259 -18.25 14.73 -2.30
CA ILE A 259 -19.16 13.98 -1.43
C ILE A 259 -20.59 14.51 -1.55
N GLU A 260 -20.77 15.84 -1.64
CA GLU A 260 -22.05 16.50 -1.88
C GLU A 260 -22.75 15.91 -3.12
N THR A 261 -21.99 15.79 -4.21
CA THR A 261 -22.51 15.23 -5.47
C THR A 261 -22.89 13.76 -5.30
N ILE A 262 -22.05 12.97 -4.62
CA ILE A 262 -22.32 11.54 -4.39
C ILE A 262 -23.58 11.37 -3.53
N ILE A 263 -23.73 12.12 -2.44
CA ILE A 263 -24.90 12.02 -1.55
C ILE A 263 -26.19 12.36 -2.29
N GLY A 264 -26.21 13.46 -3.05
CA GLY A 264 -27.40 13.82 -3.83
C GLY A 264 -27.81 12.77 -4.88
N GLU A 265 -26.82 12.09 -5.47
CA GLU A 265 -27.07 11.03 -6.44
C GLU A 265 -27.47 9.70 -5.77
N ILE A 266 -26.98 9.41 -4.56
CA ILE A 266 -27.46 8.28 -3.73
C ILE A 266 -28.92 8.50 -3.33
N ASP A 267 -29.29 9.73 -2.97
CA ASP A 267 -30.67 10.04 -2.58
C ASP A 267 -31.64 9.88 -3.76
N ARG A 268 -31.25 10.34 -4.95
CA ARG A 268 -32.00 10.14 -6.21
C ARG A 268 -31.86 8.74 -6.81
N TYR A 269 -31.05 7.87 -6.22
CA TYR A 269 -30.80 6.55 -6.77
C TYR A 269 -32.10 5.74 -6.82
N SER A 270 -32.58 5.54 -8.03
CA SER A 270 -33.77 4.75 -8.37
C SER A 270 -33.41 3.50 -9.14
N GLY A 271 -32.12 3.18 -9.25
CA GLY A 271 -31.65 1.96 -9.90
C GLY A 271 -32.20 0.74 -9.17
N THR A 272 -32.91 -0.10 -9.90
CA THR A 272 -33.55 -1.30 -9.35
C THR A 272 -32.72 -2.54 -9.60
N THR A 273 -31.53 -2.46 -10.20
CA THR A 273 -30.76 -3.65 -10.57
C THR A 273 -29.33 -3.67 -10.03
N VAL A 274 -28.73 -4.87 -9.96
CA VAL A 274 -27.30 -5.04 -9.65
C VAL A 274 -26.41 -4.30 -10.65
N HIS A 275 -26.81 -4.28 -11.93
CA HIS A 275 -26.07 -3.57 -12.97
C HIS A 275 -26.04 -2.07 -12.72
N ASP A 276 -27.19 -1.46 -12.40
CA ASP A 276 -27.28 -0.04 -12.09
C ASP A 276 -26.37 0.34 -10.90
N LEU A 277 -26.32 -0.52 -9.89
CA LEU A 277 -25.45 -0.33 -8.72
C LEU A 277 -23.96 -0.35 -9.13
N ILE A 278 -23.56 -1.30 -9.98
CA ILE A 278 -22.18 -1.39 -10.47
C ILE A 278 -21.82 -0.14 -11.27
N VAL A 279 -22.67 0.28 -12.21
CA VAL A 279 -22.45 1.46 -13.05
C VAL A 279 -22.36 2.71 -12.19
N PHE A 280 -23.23 2.85 -11.19
CA PHE A 280 -23.19 3.93 -10.22
C PHE A 280 -21.87 3.95 -9.45
N MET A 281 -21.45 2.80 -8.90
CA MET A 281 -20.21 2.69 -8.15
C MET A 281 -18.97 2.97 -9.01
N GLN A 282 -18.94 2.50 -10.26
CA GLN A 282 -17.85 2.79 -11.21
C GLN A 282 -17.76 4.28 -11.54
N ARG A 283 -18.90 4.93 -11.79
CA ARG A 283 -18.96 6.37 -12.13
C ARG A 283 -18.34 7.25 -11.06
N TYR A 284 -18.58 6.92 -9.78
CA TYR A 284 -18.11 7.71 -8.64
C TYR A 284 -16.88 7.11 -7.94
N ASN A 285 -16.25 6.08 -8.52
CA ASN A 285 -15.10 5.36 -7.96
C ASN A 285 -15.35 4.89 -6.50
N LEU A 286 -16.54 4.33 -6.27
CA LEU A 286 -16.98 3.83 -4.98
C LEU A 286 -16.66 2.35 -4.85
N ARG A 287 -16.45 1.94 -3.60
CA ARG A 287 -16.30 0.55 -3.18
C ARG A 287 -17.27 0.27 -2.04
N PHE A 288 -17.56 -0.99 -1.74
CA PHE A 288 -18.28 -1.33 -0.52
C PHE A 288 -17.38 -1.05 0.69
N GLY A 289 -17.89 -0.25 1.62
CA GLY A 289 -17.23 0.09 2.87
C GLY A 289 -17.44 -0.93 3.97
N VAL A 290 -16.99 -0.60 5.19
CA VAL A 290 -17.22 -1.44 6.36
C VAL A 290 -18.54 -1.04 7.04
N PRO A 291 -19.50 -1.96 7.21
CA PRO A 291 -20.76 -1.72 7.89
C PRO A 291 -20.54 -1.62 9.41
N GLU A 292 -20.96 -0.49 9.97
CA GLU A 292 -20.86 -0.20 11.40
C GLU A 292 -22.15 -0.55 12.13
N ILE A 293 -23.29 -0.30 11.48
CA ILE A 293 -24.62 -0.44 12.09
C ILE A 293 -25.19 -1.83 11.78
N GLY A 294 -25.95 -2.42 12.70
CA GLY A 294 -26.58 -3.73 12.51
C GLY A 294 -27.47 -3.81 11.25
N ALA A 295 -28.13 -2.71 10.88
CA ALA A 295 -28.92 -2.63 9.66
C ALA A 295 -28.05 -2.72 8.39
N GLU A 296 -26.88 -2.08 8.37
CA GLU A 296 -25.92 -2.16 7.27
C GLU A 296 -25.38 -3.60 7.16
N ARG A 297 -25.03 -4.22 8.29
CA ARG A 297 -24.54 -5.61 8.34
C ARG A 297 -25.57 -6.62 7.83
N ALA A 298 -26.86 -6.38 8.07
CA ALA A 298 -27.93 -7.25 7.59
C ALA A 298 -28.16 -7.16 6.08
N ALA A 299 -27.78 -6.06 5.43
CA ALA A 299 -27.90 -5.90 3.98
C ALA A 299 -26.83 -6.69 3.20
N TYR A 300 -25.63 -6.84 3.78
CA TYR A 300 -24.46 -7.40 3.09
C TYR A 300 -24.65 -8.84 2.61
N PRO A 301 -25.16 -9.78 3.43
CA PRO A 301 -25.40 -11.15 2.96
C PRO A 301 -26.41 -11.23 1.80
N LYS A 302 -27.47 -10.41 1.85
CA LYS A 302 -28.49 -10.37 0.80
C LYS A 302 -27.91 -9.83 -0.50
N LEU A 303 -27.16 -8.73 -0.41
CA LEU A 303 -26.49 -8.13 -1.57
C LEU A 303 -25.47 -9.09 -2.17
N TYR A 304 -24.68 -9.78 -1.34
CA TYR A 304 -23.69 -10.76 -1.81
C TYR A 304 -24.37 -11.88 -2.59
N ALA A 305 -25.47 -12.43 -2.07
CA ALA A 305 -26.23 -13.46 -2.77
C ALA A 305 -26.75 -12.95 -4.13
N ALA A 306 -27.32 -11.76 -4.19
CA ALA A 306 -27.82 -11.17 -5.43
C ALA A 306 -26.70 -10.94 -6.47
N MET A 307 -25.57 -10.37 -6.06
CA MET A 307 -24.42 -10.15 -6.96
C MET A 307 -23.80 -11.47 -7.44
N LYS A 308 -23.77 -12.50 -6.59
CA LYS A 308 -23.25 -13.81 -6.96
C LYS A 308 -24.15 -14.51 -7.97
N LEU A 309 -25.47 -14.52 -7.75
CA LEU A 309 -26.44 -15.07 -8.70
C LEU A 309 -26.33 -14.37 -10.07
N GLN A 310 -26.23 -13.04 -10.06
CA GLN A 310 -26.01 -12.25 -11.28
C GLN A 310 -24.73 -12.67 -12.03
N LEU A 311 -23.64 -12.90 -11.30
CA LEU A 311 -22.37 -13.33 -11.88
C LEU A 311 -22.46 -14.75 -12.46
N ASP A 312 -23.08 -15.67 -11.75
CA ASP A 312 -23.21 -17.07 -12.15
C ASP A 312 -24.04 -17.18 -13.44
N GLU A 313 -25.17 -16.47 -13.55
CA GLU A 313 -25.99 -16.43 -14.77
C GLU A 313 -25.26 -15.79 -15.96
N LEU A 314 -24.46 -14.74 -15.72
CA LEU A 314 -23.66 -14.11 -16.77
C LEU A 314 -22.56 -15.06 -17.26
N ASN A 315 -21.91 -15.80 -16.36
CA ASN A 315 -20.91 -16.79 -16.74
C ASN A 315 -21.52 -17.96 -17.53
N GLU A 316 -22.71 -18.41 -17.18
CA GLU A 316 -23.42 -19.46 -17.92
C GLU A 316 -23.79 -18.99 -19.34
N SER A 317 -24.40 -17.81 -19.48
CA SER A 317 -24.75 -17.26 -20.80
C SER A 317 -23.53 -17.06 -21.71
N LEU A 318 -22.40 -16.57 -21.17
CA LEU A 318 -21.15 -16.44 -21.92
C LEU A 318 -20.56 -17.79 -22.36
N GLN A 319 -20.71 -18.85 -21.55
CA GLN A 319 -20.29 -20.21 -21.95
C GLN A 319 -21.17 -20.77 -23.07
N VAL A 320 -22.46 -20.47 -23.07
CA VAL A 320 -23.38 -20.88 -24.15
C VAL A 320 -23.06 -20.15 -25.45
N GLU A 321 -22.88 -18.82 -25.42
CA GLU A 321 -22.50 -18.04 -26.61
C GLU A 321 -21.15 -18.48 -27.20
N GLY A 322 -20.19 -18.90 -26.37
CA GLY A 322 -18.90 -19.44 -26.82
C GLY A 322 -18.97 -20.83 -27.44
N ARG A 323 -20.06 -21.59 -27.22
CA ARG A 323 -20.25 -22.96 -27.73
C ARG A 323 -21.07 -23.03 -29.02
N VAL A 324 -21.79 -21.99 -29.41
CA VAL A 324 -22.48 -21.96 -30.70
C VAL A 324 -21.44 -21.77 -31.80
N PRO A 325 -21.22 -22.75 -32.70
CA PRO A 325 -20.38 -22.52 -33.87
C PRO A 325 -21.01 -21.35 -34.62
N ARG A 326 -20.21 -20.32 -34.93
CA ARG A 326 -20.62 -19.33 -35.93
C ARG A 326 -20.58 -20.04 -37.28
N ASP A 327 -21.60 -20.84 -37.55
CA ASP A 327 -21.92 -21.32 -38.89
C ASP A 327 -22.33 -20.09 -39.68
N ARG A 328 -21.32 -19.41 -40.21
CA ARG A 328 -21.47 -18.50 -41.32
C ARG A 328 -21.77 -19.39 -42.53
N GLU A 329 -23.06 -19.57 -42.79
CA GLU A 329 -23.51 -19.94 -44.12
C GLU A 329 -23.02 -18.86 -45.13
N PRO A 330 -22.64 -19.29 -46.34
CA PRO A 330 -21.74 -18.57 -47.27
C PRO A 330 -22.30 -17.27 -47.87
#